data_AF-A0A7X4CJJ0-F1
#
_entry.id   AF-A0A7X4CJJ0-F1
#
_cell.length_a   1.000
_cell.length_b   1.000
_cell.length_c   1.000
_cell.angle_alpha   90.00
_cell.angle_beta   90.00
_cell.angle_gamma   90.00
#
_symmetry.space_group_name_H-M   'P 1'
#
loop_
_entity.id
_entity.type
_entity.pdbx_description
1 polymer ?
#
loop_
_entity_poly.entity_id
_entity_poly.type
_entity_poly.pdbx_seq_one_letter_code
_entity_poly.pdbx_strand_id
1 'polypeptide(L)' 'MKKQTIQYTSPIDALIAVTKRLSTYENQQQMDSEEFFDQYSRGQLSDDAVFVDWANDYRHYLQLRQNERVCP' A
#
# COMPACT_ATOMS: atom_id res chain seq x y z
N MET A 1 23.06 -21.70 1.21
CA MET A 1 21.74 -21.06 1.16
C MET A 1 21.69 -19.94 2.20
N LYS A 2 21.86 -18.68 1.77
CA LYS A 2 21.88 -17.52 2.69
C LYS A 2 20.46 -16.96 2.77
N LYS A 3 19.83 -17.05 3.95
CA LYS A 3 18.60 -16.33 4.26
C LYS A 3 18.98 -14.85 4.39
N GLN A 4 18.69 -14.06 3.36
CA GLN A 4 18.90 -12.62 3.40
C GLN A 4 17.84 -12.03 4.33
N THR A 5 18.24 -11.75 5.57
CA THR A 5 17.46 -10.95 6.51
C THR A 5 17.41 -9.53 5.93
N ILE A 6 16.29 -9.18 5.30
CA ILE A 6 16.07 -7.81 4.80
C ILE A 6 16.00 -6.93 6.04
N GLN A 7 17.05 -6.15 6.28
CA GLN A 7 17.14 -5.22 7.39
C GLN A 7 16.53 -3.91 6.89
N TYR A 8 15.26 -3.69 7.22
CA TYR A 8 14.47 -2.55 6.77
C TYR A 8 14.93 -1.25 7.47
N THR A 9 15.99 -0.60 6.96
CA THR A 9 16.56 0.62 7.55
C THR A 9 16.26 1.91 6.78
N SER A 10 15.40 1.88 5.75
CA SER A 10 15.17 3.04 4.86
C SER A 10 13.68 3.22 4.49
N PRO A 11 13.18 4.47 4.26
CA PRO A 11 11.83 4.75 3.77
C PRO A 11 11.42 3.93 2.53
N ILE A 12 12.40 3.63 1.67
CA ILE A 12 12.23 2.76 0.49
C ILE A 12 11.80 1.35 0.88
N ASP A 13 12.30 0.83 2.01
CA ASP A 13 11.99 -0.52 2.46
C ASP A 13 10.58 -0.60 3.06
N ALA A 14 10.15 0.47 3.74
CA ALA A 14 8.74 0.64 4.13
C ALA A 14 7.83 0.70 2.90
N LEU A 15 8.24 1.41 1.86
CA LEU A 15 7.53 1.45 0.58
C LEU A 15 7.40 0.04 -0.02
N ILE A 16 8.50 -0.73 -0.11
CA ILE A 16 8.49 -2.10 -0.63
C ILE A 16 7.56 -3.01 0.18
N ALA A 17 7.59 -2.92 1.51
CA ALA A 17 6.75 -3.72 2.39
C ALA A 17 5.25 -3.42 2.19
N VAL A 18 4.90 -2.14 2.01
CA VAL A 18 3.51 -1.73 1.74
C VAL A 18 3.11 -2.13 0.32
N THR A 19 3.94 -1.90 -0.71
CA THR A 19 3.66 -2.32 -2.09
C THR A 19 3.43 -3.82 -2.20
N LYS A 20 4.19 -4.67 -1.49
CA LYS A 20 3.95 -6.12 -1.46
C LYS A 20 2.58 -6.49 -0.89
N ARG A 21 2.13 -5.78 0.15
CA ARG A 21 0.81 -5.98 0.75
C ARG A 21 -0.29 -5.55 -0.21
N LEU A 22 -0.14 -4.37 -0.82
CA LEU A 22 -1.02 -3.87 -1.87
C LEU A 22 -1.14 -4.88 -3.03
N SER A 23 -0.02 -5.39 -3.56
CA SER A 23 -0.07 -6.40 -4.62
C SER A 23 -0.76 -7.70 -4.22
N THR A 24 -0.79 -8.04 -2.93
CA THR A 24 -1.56 -9.20 -2.46
C THR A 24 -3.05 -8.92 -2.56
N TYR A 25 -3.50 -7.75 -2.11
CA TYR A 25 -4.89 -7.33 -2.22
C TYR A 25 -5.32 -7.17 -3.68
N GLU A 26 -4.48 -6.56 -4.52
CA GLU A 26 -4.73 -6.39 -5.95
C GLU A 26 -4.94 -7.72 -6.65
N ASN A 27 -4.08 -8.72 -6.37
CA ASN A 27 -4.24 -10.05 -6.94
C ASN A 27 -5.49 -10.76 -6.40
N GLN A 28 -5.84 -10.59 -5.13
CA GLN A 28 -7.03 -11.22 -4.54
C GLN A 28 -8.34 -10.64 -5.09
N GLN A 29 -8.37 -9.32 -5.26
CA GLN A 29 -9.57 -8.59 -5.69
C GLN A 29 -9.61 -8.38 -7.21
N GLN A 30 -8.53 -8.74 -7.92
CA GLN A 30 -8.34 -8.50 -9.36
C GLN A 30 -8.59 -7.02 -9.72
N MET A 31 -8.14 -6.11 -8.86
CA MET A 31 -8.40 -4.68 -8.92
C MET A 31 -7.16 -3.91 -8.49
N ASP A 32 -6.75 -2.90 -9.23
CA ASP A 32 -5.60 -2.06 -8.89
C ASP A 32 -5.87 -1.24 -7.61
N SER A 33 -4.84 -1.01 -6.78
CA SER A 33 -5.01 -0.23 -5.54
C SER A 33 -5.46 1.21 -5.79
N GLU A 34 -5.10 1.78 -6.94
CA GLU A 34 -5.56 3.12 -7.35
C GLU A 34 -7.06 3.12 -7.65
N GLU A 35 -7.54 2.13 -8.41
CA GLU A 35 -8.96 1.98 -8.74
C GLU A 35 -9.80 1.63 -7.50
N PHE A 36 -9.28 0.75 -6.65
CA PHE A 36 -9.86 0.45 -5.34
C PHE A 36 -10.00 1.72 -4.50
N PHE A 37 -8.94 2.54 -4.40
CA PHE A 37 -8.97 3.74 -3.58
C PHE A 37 -9.93 4.81 -4.11
N ASP A 38 -10.05 4.97 -5.43
CA ASP A 38 -11.06 5.86 -6.04
C ASP A 38 -12.48 5.39 -5.69
N GLN A 39 -12.79 4.10 -5.88
CA GLN A 39 -14.11 3.54 -5.53
C GLN A 39 -14.39 3.62 -4.03
N TYR A 40 -13.38 3.38 -3.18
CA TYR A 40 -13.51 3.41 -1.72
C TYR A 40 -13.76 4.85 -1.25
N SER A 41 -13.06 5.83 -1.82
CA SER A 41 -13.26 7.24 -1.55
C SER A 41 -14.65 7.74 -1.95
N ARG A 42 -15.27 7.10 -2.94
CA ARG A 42 -16.65 7.36 -3.39
C ARG A 42 -17.70 6.63 -2.56
N GLY A 43 -17.31 5.78 -1.61
CA GLY A 43 -18.22 4.94 -0.82
C GLY A 43 -18.89 3.84 -1.63
N GLN A 44 -18.26 3.37 -2.71
CA GLN A 44 -18.78 2.31 -3.57
C GLN A 44 -18.37 0.90 -3.15
N LEU A 45 -17.46 0.80 -2.18
CA LEU A 45 -16.94 -0.45 -1.64
C LEU A 45 -17.47 -0.71 -0.23
N SER A 46 -17.59 -1.98 0.12
CA SER A 46 -18.02 -2.39 1.46
C SER A 46 -17.05 -1.92 2.53
N ASP A 47 -17.57 -1.73 3.75
CA ASP A 47 -16.79 -1.51 4.96
C ASP A 47 -16.19 -2.81 5.54
N ASP A 48 -15.82 -3.76 4.68
CA ASP A 48 -15.13 -4.97 5.14
C ASP A 48 -13.77 -4.59 5.70
N ALA A 49 -13.35 -5.32 6.74
CA ALA A 49 -12.06 -5.08 7.39
C ALA A 49 -10.89 -5.14 6.39
N VAL A 50 -10.99 -5.97 5.34
CA VAL A 50 -9.99 -6.07 4.27
C VAL A 50 -9.88 -4.76 3.47
N PHE A 51 -11.01 -4.13 3.13
CA PHE A 51 -11.01 -2.87 2.39
C PHE A 51 -10.52 -1.71 3.28
N VAL A 52 -10.90 -1.70 4.55
CA VAL A 52 -10.38 -0.72 5.51
C VAL A 52 -8.87 -0.84 5.69
N ASP A 53 -8.34 -2.07 5.79
CA ASP A 53 -6.90 -2.32 5.90
C ASP A 53 -6.16 -1.92 4.62
N TRP A 54 -6.71 -2.30 3.45
CA TRP A 54 -6.15 -1.95 2.13
C TRP A 54 -6.10 -0.43 1.93
N ALA A 55 -7.17 0.30 2.28
CA ALA A 55 -7.19 1.76 2.18
C ALA A 55 -6.17 2.43 3.11
N ASN A 56 -5.97 1.87 4.31
CA ASN A 56 -4.96 2.36 5.24
C ASN A 56 -3.53 2.13 4.73
N ASP A 57 -3.23 0.93 4.23
CA ASP A 57 -1.93 0.62 3.64
C ASP A 57 -1.66 1.50 2.40
N TYR A 58 -2.66 1.69 1.52
CA TYR A 58 -2.50 2.54 0.34
C TYR A 58 -2.29 4.02 0.70
N ARG A 59 -3.02 4.53 1.69
CA ARG A 59 -2.81 5.90 2.20
C ARG A 59 -1.41 6.06 2.80
N HIS A 60 -0.92 5.06 3.52
CA HIS A 60 0.43 5.06 4.07
C HIS A 60 1.49 5.07 2.96
N TYR A 61 1.30 4.28 1.90
CA TYR A 61 2.15 4.30 0.71
C TYR A 61 2.21 5.69 0.06
N LEU A 62 1.06 6.36 -0.10
CA LEU A 62 1.02 7.72 -0.66
C LEU A 62 1.77 8.73 0.21
N GLN A 63 1.67 8.63 1.54
CA GLN A 63 2.40 9.49 2.47
C GLN A 63 3.91 9.28 2.38
N LEU A 64 4.37 8.02 2.32
CA LEU A 64 5.79 7.70 2.13
C LEU A 64 6.31 8.25 0.80
N ARG A 65 5.55 8.09 -0.28
CA ARG A 65 5.86 8.65 -1.60
C ARG A 65 5.88 10.18 -1.65
N GLN A 66 5.00 10.84 -0.91
CA GLN A 66 5.01 12.29 -0.81
C GLN A 66 6.21 12.79 -0.01
N ASN A 67 6.58 12.10 1.06
CA ASN A 67 7.76 12.44 1.86
C ASN A 67 9.07 12.32 1.06
N GLU A 68 9.17 11.38 0.11
CA GLU A 68 10.29 11.33 -0.86
C GLU A 68 10.33 12.53 -1.84
N ARG A 69 9.22 13.26 -2.01
CA ARG A 69 9.13 14.41 -2.93
C ARG A 69 9.31 15.79 -2.26
N VAL A 70 9.55 15.87 -0.96
CA VAL A 70 9.73 17.16 -0.27
C VAL A 70 11.20 17.58 -0.25
N CYS A 71 11.60 18.35 -1.27
CA CYS A 71 12.68 19.34 -1.18
C CYS A 71 12.11 20.71 -1.55
N PRO A 72 12.08 21.70 -0.64
CA PRO A 72 12.42 23.08 -0.94
C PRO A 72 13.92 23.34 -0.79
#